data_AF-A0A022J1N3-F1
#
_entry.id   AF-A0A022J1N3-F1
#
_cell.length_a   1.000
_cell.length_b   1.000
_cell.length_c   1.000
_cell.angle_alpha   90.00
_cell.angle_beta   90.00
_cell.angle_gamma   90.00
#
_symmetry.space_group_name_H-M   'P 1'
#
loop_
_entity.id
_entity.type
_entity.pdbx_description
1 polymer ?
#
loop_
_entity_poly.entity_id
_entity_poly.type
_entity_poly.pdbx_seq_one_letter_code
_entity_poly.pdbx_strand_id
1 'polypeptide(L)'
;MQVYYFYRHQADGYVFLSREQHHEHILEFFWVDSVRADVVNHNEEWQQKIQQLSGVVINEFHMRDIANIEHPCAFDTLEEYDLLIFRKLVTPDDEIKNGESHESVFGLATTPISFILLLKF
;
A
#
# COMPACT_ATOMS: atom_id res chain seq x y z
N MET A 1 -7.80 -1.09 -6.98
CA MET A 1 -7.24 -1.84 -5.84
C MET A 1 -7.35 -3.32 -6.13
N GLN A 2 -6.28 -4.07 -5.94
CA GLN A 2 -6.21 -5.52 -6.12
C GLN A 2 -5.74 -6.17 -4.81
N VAL A 3 -6.21 -7.40 -4.54
CA VAL A 3 -5.79 -8.17 -3.37
C VAL A 3 -5.17 -9.48 -3.84
N TYR A 4 -4.03 -9.81 -3.24
CA TYR A 4 -3.22 -10.98 -3.53
C TYR A 4 -3.00 -11.74 -2.23
N TYR A 5 -3.37 -13.01 -2.20
CA TYR A 5 -3.26 -13.87 -1.03
C TYR A 5 -2.08 -14.81 -1.19
N PHE A 6 -1.18 -14.80 -0.22
CA PHE A 6 0.00 -15.66 -0.19
C PHE A 6 -0.23 -16.79 0.81
N TYR A 7 -0.19 -18.02 0.32
CA TYR A 7 -0.46 -19.22 1.11
C TYR A 7 0.77 -20.09 1.21
N ARG A 8 0.97 -20.71 2.37
CA ARG A 8 2.02 -21.71 2.57
C ARG A 8 1.46 -23.12 2.30
N HIS A 9 2.10 -23.85 1.39
CA HIS A 9 1.76 -25.26 1.16
C HIS A 9 2.31 -26.12 2.31
N GLN A 10 1.44 -26.85 3.03
CA GLN A 10 1.83 -27.55 4.26
C GLN A 10 2.82 -28.71 4.02
N ALA A 11 2.75 -29.37 2.85
CA ALA A 11 3.57 -30.54 2.57
C ALA A 11 4.96 -30.22 2.00
N ASP A 12 5.04 -29.17 1.16
CA ASP A 12 6.22 -28.93 0.31
C ASP A 12 6.97 -27.65 0.66
N GLY A 13 6.44 -26.84 1.59
CA GLY A 13 7.13 -25.67 2.14
C GLY A 13 7.27 -24.47 1.18
N TYR A 14 6.66 -24.51 -0.01
CA TYR A 14 6.61 -23.36 -0.91
C TYR A 14 5.44 -22.41 -0.56
N VAL A 15 5.60 -21.14 -0.94
CA VAL A 15 4.52 -20.15 -0.91
C VAL A 15 3.96 -20.00 -2.31
N PHE A 16 2.64 -19.96 -2.44
CA PHE A 16 1.97 -19.68 -3.71
C PHE A 16 1.01 -18.49 -3.59
N LEU A 17 0.76 -17.86 -4.73
CA LEU A 17 -0.09 -16.70 -4.87
C LEU A 17 -1.48 -17.12 -5.39
N SER A 18 -2.53 -16.57 -4.79
CA SER A 18 -3.89 -16.59 -5.34
C SER A 18 -4.51 -15.19 -5.35
N ARG A 19 -5.44 -14.97 -6.28
CA ARG A 19 -6.29 -13.77 -6.30
C ARG A 19 -7.63 -14.00 -5.60
N GLU A 20 -7.92 -15.24 -5.23
CA GLU A 20 -9.11 -15.63 -4.50
C GLU A 20 -8.72 -16.14 -3.11
N GLN A 21 -9.63 -15.98 -2.15
CA GLN A 21 -9.40 -16.47 -0.80
C GLN A 21 -9.69 -17.97 -0.73
N HIS A 22 -8.69 -18.73 -0.31
CA HIS A 22 -8.81 -20.14 0.01
C HIS A 22 -8.78 -20.36 1.53
N HIS A 23 -9.69 -21.20 2.01
CA HIS A 23 -9.77 -21.58 3.43
C HIS A 23 -9.06 -22.92 3.73
N GLU A 24 -8.68 -23.66 2.69
CA GLU A 24 -8.02 -24.97 2.82
C GLU A 24 -6.50 -24.85 3.06
N HIS A 25 -5.94 -23.65 2.85
CA HIS A 25 -4.51 -23.38 2.99
C HIS A 25 -4.25 -22.35 4.10
N ILE A 26 -3.07 -22.43 4.72
CA ILE A 26 -2.67 -21.47 5.73
C ILE A 26 -2.28 -20.18 5.02
N LEU A 27 -3.05 -19.11 5.24
CA LEU A 27 -2.73 -17.77 4.75
C LEU A 27 -1.52 -17.24 5.51
N GLU A 28 -0.44 -17.00 4.79
CA GLU A 28 0.79 -16.40 5.33
C GLU A 28 0.60 -14.89 5.51
N PHE A 29 0.30 -14.20 4.41
CA PHE A 29 -0.04 -12.78 4.39
C PHE A 29 -0.89 -12.49 3.14
N PHE A 30 -1.46 -11.29 3.07
CA PHE A 30 -2.07 -10.78 1.86
C PHE A 30 -1.44 -9.43 1.51
N TRP A 31 -1.43 -9.12 0.23
CA TRP A 31 -0.92 -7.88 -0.31
C TRP A 31 -2.06 -7.12 -0.96
N VAL A 32 -2.26 -5.89 -0.53
CA VAL A 32 -3.22 -4.97 -1.15
C VAL A 32 -2.45 -3.99 -2.01
N ASP A 33 -2.65 -4.09 -3.32
CA ASP A 33 -2.08 -3.18 -4.30
C ASP A 33 -3.11 -2.08 -4.63
N SER A 34 -2.73 -0.83 -4.36
CA SER A 34 -3.58 0.34 -4.60
C SER A 34 -2.82 1.36 -5.42
N VAL A 35 -3.43 1.81 -6.51
CA VAL A 35 -2.92 2.95 -7.27
C VAL A 35 -3.45 4.25 -6.67
N ARG A 36 -2.83 5.38 -7.02
CA ARG A 36 -3.23 6.70 -6.51
C ARG A 36 -4.71 7.01 -6.74
N ALA A 37 -5.28 6.58 -7.87
CA ALA A 37 -6.70 6.76 -8.19
C ALA A 37 -7.66 5.95 -7.28
N ASP A 38 -7.18 4.90 -6.63
CA ASP A 38 -7.96 4.13 -5.66
C ASP A 38 -8.12 4.86 -4.32
N VAL A 39 -7.21 5.79 -4.03
CA VAL A 39 -7.10 6.48 -2.74
C VAL A 39 -7.60 7.92 -2.88
N VAL A 40 -7.00 8.70 -3.77
CA VAL A 40 -7.32 10.12 -3.96
C VAL A 40 -8.79 10.28 -4.36
N ASN A 41 -9.51 11.14 -3.63
CA ASN A 41 -10.96 11.37 -3.73
C ASN A 41 -11.86 10.18 -3.36
N HIS A 42 -11.29 9.04 -2.94
CA HIS A 42 -12.01 7.84 -2.49
C HIS A 42 -11.49 7.32 -1.13
N ASN A 43 -10.88 8.22 -0.33
CA ASN A 43 -10.17 7.87 0.91
C ASN A 43 -11.03 7.05 1.89
N GLU A 44 -12.30 7.42 2.09
CA GLU A 44 -13.19 6.73 3.01
C GLU A 44 -13.53 5.31 2.55
N GLU A 45 -13.89 5.14 1.28
CA GLU A 45 -14.19 3.82 0.70
C GLU A 45 -12.95 2.91 0.72
N TRP A 46 -11.77 3.47 0.43
CA TRP A 46 -10.52 2.75 0.48
C TRP A 46 -10.20 2.29 1.91
N GLN A 47 -10.28 3.19 2.89
CA GLN A 47 -10.04 2.88 4.29
C GLN A 47 -11.01 1.81 4.82
N GLN A 48 -12.28 1.89 4.46
CA GLN A 48 -13.27 0.86 4.83
C GLN A 48 -12.90 -0.51 4.28
N LYS A 49 -12.41 -0.60 3.04
CA LYS A 49 -11.96 -1.87 2.46
C LYS A 49 -10.71 -2.41 3.16
N ILE A 50 -9.74 -1.54 3.48
CA ILE A 50 -8.56 -1.94 4.26
C ILE A 50 -8.99 -2.48 5.61
N GLN A 51 -9.86 -1.76 6.34
CA GLN A 51 -10.38 -2.21 7.63
C GLN A 51 -11.13 -3.55 7.52
N GLN A 52 -11.93 -3.76 6.48
CA GLN A 52 -12.63 -5.04 6.26
C GLN A 52 -11.65 -6.20 6.02
N LEU A 53 -10.54 -5.95 5.32
CA LEU A 53 -9.53 -6.96 5.01
C LEU A 53 -8.60 -7.27 6.19
N SER A 54 -8.20 -6.24 6.94
CA SER A 54 -7.16 -6.37 7.97
C SER A 54 -7.65 -6.27 9.41
N GLY A 55 -8.82 -5.70 9.63
CA GLY A 55 -9.31 -5.30 10.96
C GLY A 55 -8.72 -3.99 11.49
N VAL A 56 -7.73 -3.40 10.82
CA VAL A 56 -7.01 -2.20 11.28
C VAL A 56 -7.56 -0.93 10.65
N VAL A 57 -7.69 0.11 11.46
CA VAL A 57 -8.05 1.46 11.00
C VAL A 57 -6.79 2.30 10.90
N ILE A 58 -6.48 2.76 9.68
CA ILE A 58 -5.34 3.67 9.47
C ILE A 58 -5.65 5.02 10.12
N ASN A 59 -4.65 5.61 10.78
CA ASN A 59 -4.77 6.89 11.47
C ASN A 59 -5.10 8.01 10.46
N GLU A 60 -5.95 8.97 10.83
CA GLU A 60 -6.37 10.05 9.93
C GLU A 60 -5.21 10.94 9.43
N PHE A 61 -4.14 11.11 10.20
CA PHE A 61 -2.96 11.86 9.77
C PHE A 61 -2.20 11.07 8.72
N HIS A 62 -1.96 9.77 8.95
CA HIS A 62 -1.35 8.88 7.97
C HIS A 62 -2.16 8.77 6.68
N MET A 63 -3.49 8.78 6.76
CA MET A 63 -4.37 8.87 5.58
C MET A 63 -4.12 10.15 4.76
N ARG A 64 -3.90 11.29 5.43
CA ARG A 64 -3.56 12.56 4.76
C ARG A 64 -2.15 12.51 4.16
N ASP A 65 -1.21 11.90 4.86
CA ASP A 65 0.17 11.74 4.39
C ASP A 65 0.24 10.88 3.13
N ILE A 66 -0.49 9.76 3.09
CA ILE A 66 -0.60 8.89 1.91
C ILE A 66 -1.24 9.62 0.71
N ALA A 67 -2.23 10.49 0.95
CA ALA A 67 -2.89 11.23 -0.13
C ALA A 67 -2.03 12.39 -0.69
N ASN A 68 -1.05 12.88 0.10
CA ASN A 68 -0.23 14.04 -0.23
C ASN A 68 0.87 13.70 -1.24
N ILE A 69 0.79 14.27 -2.46
CA ILE A 69 1.77 14.05 -3.52
C ILE A 69 3.15 14.68 -3.23
N GLU A 70 3.17 15.70 -2.37
CA GLU A 70 4.38 16.40 -1.95
C GLU A 70 4.95 15.84 -0.64
N HIS A 71 4.43 14.70 -0.15
CA HIS A 71 4.91 14.14 1.11
C HIS A 71 6.40 13.73 1.00
N PRO A 72 7.26 14.10 1.97
CA PRO A 72 8.65 13.66 1.98
C PRO A 72 8.76 12.16 2.33
N CYS A 73 9.97 11.61 2.29
CA CYS A 73 10.21 10.29 2.88
C CYS A 73 9.98 10.33 4.39
N ALA A 74 9.28 9.33 4.94
CA ALA A 74 8.99 9.21 6.37
C ALA A 74 8.86 7.74 6.77
N PHE A 75 9.08 7.46 8.05
CA PHE A 75 8.84 6.15 8.65
C PHE A 75 8.27 6.35 10.05
N ASP A 76 7.11 5.76 10.31
CA ASP A 76 6.38 5.84 11.57
C ASP A 76 5.94 4.45 12.01
N THR A 77 6.08 4.17 13.31
CA THR A 77 5.67 2.91 13.93
C THR A 77 4.51 3.15 14.88
N LEU A 78 3.43 2.39 14.71
CA LEU A 78 2.29 2.31 15.63
C LEU A 78 2.17 0.89 16.17
N GLU A 79 1.33 0.71 17.20
CA GLU A 79 1.08 -0.61 17.79
C GLU A 79 0.49 -1.60 16.77
N GLU A 80 -0.37 -1.12 15.86
CA GLU A 80 -1.10 -1.96 14.91
C GLU A 80 -0.41 -2.11 13.54
N TYR A 81 0.44 -1.17 13.15
CA TYR A 81 1.12 -1.17 11.85
C TYR A 81 2.31 -0.20 11.79
N ASP A 82 3.21 -0.45 10.85
CA ASP A 82 4.24 0.51 10.44
C ASP A 82 3.82 1.21 9.13
N LEU A 83 4.13 2.49 9.02
CA LEU A 83 4.00 3.28 7.79
C LEU A 83 5.39 3.65 7.28
N LEU A 84 5.68 3.29 6.03
CA LEU A 84 6.86 3.74 5.30
C LEU A 84 6.43 4.51 4.07
N ILE A 85 6.88 5.76 3.93
CA ILE A 85 6.73 6.58 2.73
C ILE A 85 8.11 6.84 2.15
N PHE A 86 8.32 6.53 0.88
CA PHE A 86 9.54 6.91 0.16
C PHE A 86 9.22 7.49 -1.21
N ARG A 87 10.11 8.32 -1.74
CA ARG A 87 9.96 8.92 -3.06
C ARG A 87 10.65 8.05 -4.11
N LYS A 88 9.87 7.40 -4.98
CA LYS A 88 10.43 6.69 -6.14
C LYS A 88 10.79 7.67 -7.25
N LEU A 89 11.74 7.28 -8.09
CA LEU A 89 12.01 7.99 -9.34
C LEU A 89 10.84 7.76 -10.31
N VAL A 90 10.41 8.84 -10.94
CA VAL A 90 9.45 8.80 -12.04
C VAL A 90 10.16 8.35 -13.30
N THR A 91 9.60 7.32 -13.94
CA THR A 91 10.04 6.79 -15.22
C THR A 91 8.99 7.06 -16.30
N PRO A 92 9.34 6.97 -17.60
CA PRO A 92 8.36 7.12 -18.68
C PRO A 92 7.20 6.13 -18.64
N ASP A 93 7.36 4.99 -17.97
CA ASP A 93 6.31 3.96 -17.82
C ASP A 93 5.31 4.31 -16.71
N ASP A 94 5.64 5.28 -15.85
CA ASP A 94 4.71 5.81 -14.87
C ASP A 94 3.72 6.73 -15.60
N GLU A 95 2.49 6.27 -15.82
CA GLU A 95 1.40 7.03 -16.44
C GLU A 95 0.96 8.25 -15.58
N ILE A 96 1.86 9.22 -15.41
CA ILE A 96 1.60 10.44 -14.68
C ILE A 96 0.60 11.26 -15.48
N LYS A 97 -0.60 11.39 -14.91
CA LYS A 97 -1.64 12.23 -15.50
C LYS A 97 -1.17 13.68 -15.44
N ASN A 98 -1.25 14.37 -16.57
CA ASN A 98 -1.00 15.80 -16.67
C ASN A 98 -1.86 16.56 -15.63
N GLY A 99 -1.20 17.16 -14.63
CA GLY A 99 -1.86 17.92 -13.56
C GLY A 99 -1.28 17.71 -12.16
N GLU A 100 -0.51 16.63 -11.94
CA GLU A 100 0.21 16.42 -10.69
C GLU A 100 1.58 17.13 -10.75
N SER A 101 1.78 18.12 -9.87
CA SER A 101 3.11 18.67 -9.62
C SER A 101 3.89 17.61 -8.85
N HIS A 102 4.98 17.12 -9.44
CA HIS A 102 5.87 16.19 -8.76
C HIS A 102 7.13 16.94 -8.34
N GLU A 103 7.53 16.75 -7.09
CA GLU A 103 8.78 17.31 -6.59
C GLU A 103 9.97 16.83 -7.44
N SER A 104 10.77 17.80 -7.89
CA SER A 104 12.01 17.57 -8.62
C SER A 104 13.20 17.66 -7.67
N VAL A 105 13.82 16.53 -7.38
CA VAL A 105 15.05 16.46 -6.58
C VAL A 105 16.23 16.29 -7.53
N PHE A 106 17.15 17.26 -7.58
CA PHE A 106 18.27 17.31 -8.53
C PHE A 106 17.87 17.21 -10.02
N GLY A 107 16.68 17.69 -10.38
CA GLY A 107 16.14 17.60 -11.75
C GLY A 107 15.48 16.26 -12.09
N LEU A 108 15.39 15.34 -11.12
CA LEU A 108 14.67 14.08 -11.26
C LEU A 108 13.27 14.22 -10.65
N ALA A 109 12.25 13.97 -11.47
CA ALA A 109 10.88 13.90 -10.99
C ALA A 109 10.73 12.69 -10.05
N THR A 110 10.08 12.89 -8.92
CA THR A 110 9.84 11.84 -7.92
C THR A 110 8.39 11.86 -7.43
N THR A 111 7.90 10.71 -6.98
CA THR A 111 6.54 10.57 -6.43
C THR A 111 6.54 9.70 -5.17
N PRO A 112 5.75 10.02 -4.14
CA PRO A 112 5.69 9.23 -2.93
C PRO A 112 5.00 7.88 -3.18
N ILE A 113 5.55 6.84 -2.57
CA ILE A 113 4.99 5.50 -2.47
C ILE A 113 4.89 5.15 -1.00
N SER A 114 3.73 4.66 -0.59
CA SER A 114 3.42 4.31 0.79
C SER A 114 3.28 2.81 0.96
N PHE A 115 3.88 2.29 2.03
CA PHE A 115 3.75 0.93 2.50
C PHE A 115 3.15 0.95 3.90
N ILE A 116 2.11 0.16 4.10
CA ILE A 116 1.52 -0.10 5.42
C ILE A 116 1.80 -1.56 5.73
N LEU A 117 2.64 -1.80 6.72
CA LEU A 117 3.02 -3.14 7.14
C LEU A 117 2.28 -3.48 8.43
N LEU A 118 1.39 -4.46 8.34
CA LEU A 118 0.69 -5.01 9.49
C LEU A 118 1.46 -6.23 9.97
N LEU A 119 2.06 -6.14 11.15
CA LEU A 119 2.68 -7.29 11.79
C LEU A 119 1.58 -8.08 12.49
N LYS A 120 1.39 -9.33 12.08
CA LYS A 120 0.61 -10.28 12.88
C LYS A 120 1.44 -10.65 14.12
N PHE A 121 0.89 -10.39 15.30
CA PHE A 121 1.29 -11.07 16.53
C PHE A 121 0.72 -12.49 16.58
#